data_AF-A0A9D4HP84-F1
#
_entry.id   AF-A0A9D4HP84-F1
#
_cell.length_a   1.000
_cell.length_b   1.000
_cell.length_c   1.000
_cell.angle_alpha   90.00
_cell.angle_beta   90.00
_cell.angle_gamma   90.00
#
_symmetry.space_group_name_H-M   'P 1'
#
loop_
_entity.id
_entity.type
_entity.pdbx_description
1 polymer ?
#
loop_
_entity_poly.entity_id
_entity_poly.type
_entity_poly.pdbx_seq_one_letter_code
_entity_poly.pdbx_strand_id
1 'polypeptide(L)'
;MDQEPDAQQEDGKFNMATGHEDLTKDVVRLLEALKMFGIQPKCDTPQDMLRIAQAFGIVKDEESEHVVPEATEVKMGHQYTKLSTFFRDQGKGEVTWDTFKYEVKATVNGKVLKSEQISLGVRRAVKGSAGDVLRLLGHHVTLEQVMQNFDSTYGSIESRERIMRKFYSSKQETGESVTVFVARLKELFETAIQLKALKRSDMDVLKTVLHAGLKKDLKHLSTYQCDTIVEYDEFKRELRKIEADMKESLCETKTCKLAVNVDKKEQSDLSEMKYFLIQLNQRIEQLEKK
;
A
#
# COMPACT_ATOMS: atom_id res chain seq x y z
N MET A 1 -75.75 -57.22 45.57
CA MET A 1 -74.67 -57.63 46.48
C MET A 1 -73.73 -58.48 45.66
N ASP A 2 -72.43 -58.18 45.78
CA ASP A 2 -71.29 -59.05 45.42
C ASP A 2 -71.10 -59.39 43.92
N GLN A 3 -69.89 -59.49 43.36
CA GLN A 3 -68.56 -59.01 43.83
C GLN A 3 -67.58 -58.85 42.64
N GLU A 4 -66.64 -57.90 42.77
CA GLU A 4 -65.35 -57.79 42.05
C GLU A 4 -64.28 -58.70 42.73
N PRO A 5 -62.98 -58.76 42.31
CA PRO A 5 -62.22 -58.03 41.28
C PRO A 5 -61.73 -59.00 40.15
N ASP A 6 -60.56 -58.97 39.48
CA ASP A 6 -59.29 -58.21 39.53
C ASP A 6 -58.53 -58.35 38.18
N ALA A 7 -57.25 -57.93 38.14
CA ALA A 7 -56.27 -58.03 37.05
C ALA A 7 -56.58 -57.14 35.82
N GLN A 8 -56.17 -55.87 35.78
CA GLN A 8 -54.79 -55.33 35.63
C GLN A 8 -54.19 -55.67 34.23
N GLN A 9 -53.48 -54.76 33.53
CA GLN A 9 -52.66 -53.66 34.04
C GLN A 9 -52.59 -52.42 33.09
N GLU A 10 -52.06 -51.31 33.63
CA GLU A 10 -51.59 -50.06 33.00
C GLU A 10 -50.61 -50.30 31.81
N ASP A 11 -50.22 -49.35 30.94
CA ASP A 11 -50.29 -47.87 30.87
C ASP A 11 -50.39 -47.48 29.37
N GLY A 12 -50.47 -46.24 28.86
CA GLY A 12 -50.32 -44.89 29.42
C GLY A 12 -50.52 -43.82 28.32
N LYS A 13 -50.25 -42.54 28.61
CA LYS A 13 -50.58 -41.39 27.74
C LYS A 13 -49.60 -41.17 26.58
N PHE A 14 -50.06 -40.67 25.42
CA PHE A 14 -49.63 -39.38 24.85
C PHE A 14 -50.52 -38.94 23.65
N ASN A 15 -50.77 -37.63 23.51
CA ASN A 15 -51.32 -37.00 22.29
C ASN A 15 -50.17 -36.31 21.54
N MET A 16 -50.09 -36.40 20.20
CA MET A 16 -49.43 -35.43 19.31
C MET A 16 -49.59 -35.77 17.81
N ALA A 17 -49.27 -34.80 16.94
CA ALA A 17 -48.97 -34.92 15.50
C ALA A 17 -50.08 -35.44 14.53
N THR A 18 -50.95 -34.54 14.06
CA THR A 18 -51.80 -34.75 12.86
C THR A 18 -51.29 -34.05 11.59
N GLY A 19 -50.22 -33.25 11.66
CA GLY A 19 -49.80 -32.38 10.55
C GLY A 19 -48.99 -33.03 9.42
N HIS A 20 -48.48 -34.25 9.61
CA HIS A 20 -47.42 -34.80 8.74
C HIS A 20 -47.92 -35.67 7.57
N GLU A 21 -49.17 -36.16 7.60
CA GLU A 21 -49.68 -36.99 6.50
C GLU A 21 -50.15 -36.18 5.28
N ASP A 22 -50.82 -35.05 5.48
CA ASP A 22 -51.54 -34.36 4.41
C ASP A 22 -50.62 -33.63 3.43
N LEU A 23 -49.49 -33.08 3.90
CA LEU A 23 -48.42 -32.58 3.03
C LEU A 23 -47.96 -33.65 2.02
N THR A 24 -47.84 -34.90 2.47
CA THR A 24 -47.40 -36.02 1.62
C THR A 24 -48.40 -36.33 0.51
N LYS A 25 -49.71 -36.20 0.80
CA LYS A 25 -50.80 -36.43 -0.16
C LYS A 25 -50.83 -35.36 -1.25
N ASP A 26 -50.61 -34.09 -0.88
CA ASP A 26 -50.56 -32.98 -1.84
C ASP A 26 -49.27 -32.95 -2.69
N VAL A 27 -48.13 -33.38 -2.14
CA VAL A 27 -46.89 -33.58 -2.93
C VAL A 27 -47.07 -34.68 -3.99
N VAL A 28 -47.79 -35.77 -3.70
CA VAL A 28 -48.13 -36.82 -4.68
C VAL A 28 -49.03 -36.26 -5.79
N ARG A 29 -50.11 -35.55 -5.43
CA ARG A 29 -51.02 -34.90 -6.40
C ARG A 29 -50.27 -33.94 -7.34
N LEU A 30 -49.28 -33.20 -6.82
CA LEU A 30 -48.48 -32.26 -7.62
C LEU A 30 -47.58 -32.99 -8.64
N LEU A 31 -47.00 -34.13 -8.27
CA LEU A 31 -46.22 -34.97 -9.21
C LEU A 31 -47.11 -35.58 -10.30
N GLU A 32 -48.31 -36.06 -9.94
CA GLU A 32 -49.28 -36.58 -10.92
C GLU A 32 -49.72 -35.49 -11.91
N ALA A 33 -50.02 -34.28 -11.41
CA ALA A 33 -50.37 -33.14 -12.25
C ALA A 33 -49.24 -32.75 -13.23
N LEU A 34 -48.01 -32.61 -12.75
CA LEU A 34 -46.84 -32.30 -13.59
C LEU A 34 -46.63 -33.34 -14.70
N LYS A 35 -46.81 -34.62 -14.35
CA LYS A 35 -46.73 -35.75 -15.29
C LYS A 35 -47.83 -35.72 -16.35
N MET A 36 -49.06 -35.29 -16.00
CA MET A 36 -50.13 -35.08 -16.99
C MET A 36 -49.85 -33.92 -17.95
N PHE A 37 -49.13 -32.88 -17.53
CA PHE A 37 -48.70 -31.78 -18.41
C PHE A 37 -47.48 -32.10 -19.27
N GLY A 38 -47.00 -33.35 -19.27
CA GLY A 38 -45.83 -33.78 -20.06
C GLY A 38 -44.50 -33.24 -19.57
N ILE A 39 -44.47 -32.59 -18.40
CA ILE A 39 -43.25 -32.09 -17.76
C ILE A 39 -42.64 -33.26 -16.99
N GLN A 40 -41.39 -33.61 -17.31
CA GLN A 40 -40.58 -34.54 -16.50
C GLN A 40 -39.68 -33.73 -15.54
N PRO A 41 -40.10 -33.44 -14.30
CA PRO A 41 -39.16 -33.01 -13.27
C PRO A 41 -38.19 -34.15 -12.98
N LYS A 42 -36.93 -33.84 -12.64
CA LYS A 42 -35.93 -34.85 -12.21
C LYS A 42 -36.14 -35.24 -10.75
N CYS A 43 -37.37 -35.62 -10.42
CA CYS A 43 -37.91 -35.72 -9.06
C CYS A 43 -38.95 -36.85 -9.02
N ASP A 44 -38.52 -38.06 -9.34
CA ASP A 44 -39.41 -39.21 -9.52
C ASP A 44 -40.06 -39.71 -8.20
N THR A 45 -39.60 -39.23 -7.03
CA THR A 45 -40.22 -39.54 -5.72
C THR A 45 -40.69 -38.28 -4.97
N PRO A 46 -41.76 -38.38 -4.14
CA PRO A 46 -42.15 -37.32 -3.21
C PRO A 46 -41.01 -36.87 -2.29
N GLN A 47 -40.12 -37.80 -1.91
CA GLN A 47 -38.94 -37.56 -1.08
C GLN A 47 -37.88 -36.71 -1.78
N ASP A 48 -37.81 -36.69 -3.11
CA ASP A 48 -36.95 -35.75 -3.85
C ASP A 48 -37.51 -34.33 -3.80
N MET A 49 -38.84 -34.17 -3.92
CA MET A 49 -39.47 -32.85 -3.80
C MET A 49 -39.41 -32.29 -2.38
N LEU A 50 -39.50 -33.12 -1.34
CA LEU A 50 -39.26 -32.71 0.05
C LEU A 50 -37.82 -32.22 0.26
N ARG A 51 -36.81 -32.96 -0.25
CA ARG A 51 -35.41 -32.52 -0.21
C ARG A 51 -35.18 -31.19 -0.96
N ILE A 52 -35.91 -30.95 -2.05
CA ILE A 52 -35.88 -29.66 -2.76
C ILE A 52 -36.56 -28.56 -1.93
N ALA A 53 -37.71 -28.82 -1.32
CA ALA A 53 -38.42 -27.85 -0.48
C ALA A 53 -37.59 -27.43 0.75
N GLN A 54 -36.86 -28.37 1.37
CA GLN A 54 -35.87 -28.09 2.42
C GLN A 54 -34.68 -27.29 1.87
N ALA A 55 -34.12 -27.65 0.71
CA ALA A 55 -33.01 -26.91 0.08
C ALA A 55 -33.36 -25.46 -0.31
N PHE A 56 -34.64 -25.16 -0.57
CA PHE A 56 -35.14 -23.80 -0.80
C PHE A 56 -35.72 -23.13 0.46
N GLY A 57 -35.60 -23.75 1.65
CA GLY A 57 -36.00 -23.16 2.94
C GLY A 57 -37.51 -22.98 3.13
N ILE A 58 -38.33 -23.74 2.40
CA ILE A 58 -39.80 -23.67 2.44
C ILE A 58 -40.35 -24.43 3.66
N VAL A 59 -39.65 -25.49 4.08
CA VAL A 59 -39.93 -26.23 5.32
C VAL A 59 -38.84 -25.87 6.35
N LYS A 60 -39.25 -25.65 7.60
CA LYS A 60 -38.35 -25.61 8.76
C LYS A 60 -38.48 -26.93 9.49
N ASP A 61 -37.37 -27.64 9.66
CA ASP A 61 -37.33 -28.82 10.52
C ASP A 61 -37.20 -28.39 11.99
N GLU A 62 -37.95 -29.01 12.90
CA GLU A 62 -37.73 -28.90 14.34
C GLU A 62 -36.82 -30.06 14.81
N GLU A 63 -35.73 -29.68 15.47
CA GLU A 63 -34.74 -30.46 16.24
C GLU A 63 -34.62 -32.00 16.06
N SER A 64 -33.44 -32.43 15.55
CA SER A 64 -32.86 -33.74 15.89
C SER A 64 -31.33 -33.63 16.00
N GLU A 65 -30.71 -34.37 16.92
CA GLU A 65 -29.33 -34.12 17.36
C GLU A 65 -28.20 -34.64 16.43
N HIS A 66 -27.04 -34.01 16.59
CA HIS A 66 -25.67 -34.43 16.23
C HIS A 66 -25.48 -35.68 15.32
N VAL A 67 -25.19 -35.39 14.04
CA VAL A 67 -23.88 -35.72 13.48
C VAL A 67 -23.29 -34.43 12.92
N VAL A 68 -22.01 -34.15 13.18
CA VAL A 68 -21.31 -33.03 12.53
C VAL A 68 -20.74 -33.53 11.19
N PRO A 69 -21.24 -33.08 10.03
CA PRO A 69 -20.52 -33.26 8.79
C PRO A 69 -19.28 -32.38 8.85
N GLU A 70 -18.12 -32.92 8.49
CA GLU A 70 -16.89 -32.15 8.35
C GLU A 70 -17.15 -30.91 7.48
N ALA A 71 -16.85 -29.73 8.02
CA ALA A 71 -17.28 -28.46 7.46
C ALA A 71 -16.52 -28.16 6.15
N THR A 72 -16.99 -28.77 5.06
CA THR A 72 -16.58 -28.46 3.70
C THR A 72 -16.73 -26.96 3.53
N GLU A 73 -15.60 -26.25 3.38
CA GLU A 73 -15.62 -24.78 3.35
C GLU A 73 -16.51 -24.30 2.20
N VAL A 74 -17.76 -23.96 2.51
CA VAL A 74 -18.59 -23.14 1.64
C VAL A 74 -17.92 -21.78 1.62
N LYS A 75 -17.00 -21.61 0.67
CA LYS A 75 -16.37 -20.35 0.32
C LYS A 75 -17.42 -19.47 -0.34
N MET A 76 -18.35 -19.01 0.49
CA MET A 76 -18.97 -17.69 0.45
C MET A 76 -17.83 -16.68 0.35
N GLY A 77 -17.33 -16.53 -0.88
CA GLY A 77 -16.23 -15.67 -1.25
C GLY A 77 -16.69 -14.25 -1.08
N HIS A 78 -16.61 -13.75 0.15
CA HIS A 78 -16.82 -12.35 0.48
C HIS A 78 -15.76 -11.57 -0.31
N GLN A 79 -16.12 -11.11 -1.51
CA GLN A 79 -15.27 -10.22 -2.29
C GLN A 79 -15.16 -8.92 -1.51
N TYR A 80 -14.07 -8.75 -0.79
CA TYR A 80 -13.63 -7.49 -0.22
C TYR A 80 -12.23 -7.19 -0.77
N THR A 81 -11.88 -5.92 -0.88
CA THR A 81 -10.55 -5.53 -1.37
C THR A 81 -9.48 -5.99 -0.40
N LYS A 82 -8.47 -6.71 -0.89
CA LYS A 82 -7.24 -6.95 -0.14
C LYS A 82 -6.40 -5.66 -0.13
N LEU A 83 -6.75 -4.75 0.76
CA LEU A 83 -5.98 -3.55 1.09
C LEU A 83 -4.74 -3.92 1.94
N SER A 84 -3.72 -3.08 1.91
CA SER A 84 -2.53 -3.18 2.76
C SER A 84 -2.86 -2.87 4.22
N THR A 85 -2.17 -3.53 5.15
CA THR A 85 -2.48 -3.43 6.58
C THR A 85 -1.99 -2.11 7.19
N PHE A 86 -2.85 -1.42 7.95
CA PHE A 86 -2.57 -0.11 8.55
C PHE A 86 -2.65 -0.17 10.09
N PHE A 87 -1.52 0.13 10.75
CA PHE A 87 -1.35 0.04 12.21
C PHE A 87 -0.96 1.36 12.90
N ARG A 88 -0.87 2.49 12.15
CA ARG A 88 -0.29 3.79 12.55
C ARG A 88 1.25 3.81 12.71
N ASP A 89 1.81 2.96 13.56
CA ASP A 89 3.19 3.07 14.04
C ASP A 89 4.15 2.11 13.32
N GLN A 90 4.92 2.61 12.33
CA GLN A 90 5.62 1.84 11.29
C GLN A 90 6.38 0.58 11.74
N GLY A 91 5.73 -0.58 11.61
CA GLY A 91 6.34 -1.91 11.63
C GLY A 91 6.71 -2.47 10.25
N LYS A 92 7.25 -3.70 10.23
CA LYS A 92 7.66 -4.38 8.98
C LYS A 92 6.45 -4.77 8.13
N GLY A 93 6.32 -4.15 6.96
CA GLY A 93 5.29 -4.46 5.95
C GLY A 93 4.03 -3.61 6.06
N GLU A 94 4.09 -2.50 6.79
CA GLU A 94 2.96 -1.59 7.01
C GLU A 94 3.00 -0.38 6.07
N VAL A 95 1.84 0.16 5.75
CA VAL A 95 1.69 1.32 4.86
C VAL A 95 1.46 2.62 5.64
N THR A 96 1.93 3.74 5.09
CA THR A 96 1.61 5.08 5.63
C THR A 96 0.12 5.41 5.43
N TRP A 97 -0.40 6.35 6.22
CA TRP A 97 -1.79 6.81 6.07
C TRP A 97 -2.09 7.27 4.64
N ASP A 98 -1.23 8.09 4.03
CA ASP A 98 -1.43 8.56 2.65
C ASP A 98 -1.42 7.42 1.61
N THR A 99 -0.65 6.37 1.84
CA THR A 99 -0.63 5.16 0.99
C THR A 99 -1.95 4.39 1.12
N PHE A 100 -2.39 4.11 2.36
CA PHE A 100 -3.67 3.45 2.63
C PHE A 100 -4.86 4.27 2.10
N LYS A 101 -4.84 5.59 2.31
CA LYS A 101 -5.80 6.57 1.80
C LYS A 101 -5.84 6.61 0.27
N TYR A 102 -4.71 6.39 -0.40
CA TYR A 102 -4.67 6.20 -1.85
C TYR A 102 -5.30 4.87 -2.28
N GLU A 103 -4.96 3.73 -1.65
CA GLU A 103 -5.54 2.42 -1.98
C GLU A 103 -7.07 2.40 -1.83
N VAL A 104 -7.60 2.95 -0.72
CA VAL A 104 -9.05 3.04 -0.49
C VAL A 104 -9.71 3.93 -1.55
N LYS A 105 -9.14 5.10 -1.87
CA LYS A 105 -9.67 6.00 -2.91
C LYS A 105 -9.60 5.38 -4.32
N ALA A 106 -8.53 4.67 -4.65
CA ALA A 106 -8.40 3.96 -5.91
C ALA A 106 -9.46 2.86 -6.05
N THR A 107 -9.73 2.13 -4.96
CA THR A 107 -10.79 1.11 -4.89
C THR A 107 -12.18 1.72 -5.13
N VAL A 108 -12.52 2.82 -4.43
CA VAL A 108 -13.80 3.53 -4.58
C VAL A 108 -13.95 4.08 -6.01
N ASN A 109 -12.91 4.73 -6.54
CA ASN A 109 -12.93 5.30 -7.89
C ASN A 109 -13.05 4.23 -8.98
N GLY A 110 -12.49 3.03 -8.77
CA GLY A 110 -12.59 1.91 -9.71
C GLY A 110 -14.01 1.33 -9.83
N LYS A 111 -14.90 1.55 -8.85
CA LYS A 111 -16.31 1.10 -8.84
C LYS A 111 -16.56 -0.40 -9.06
N VAL A 112 -15.51 -1.23 -8.96
CA VAL A 112 -15.57 -2.70 -9.13
C VAL A 112 -16.35 -3.39 -8.00
N LEU A 113 -16.44 -2.75 -6.83
CA LEU A 113 -16.99 -3.32 -5.59
C LEU A 113 -17.98 -2.35 -4.95
N LYS A 114 -19.00 -2.89 -4.27
CA LYS A 114 -20.00 -2.12 -3.51
C LYS A 114 -19.36 -1.46 -2.27
N SER A 115 -19.94 -0.36 -1.80
CA SER A 115 -19.47 0.36 -0.59
C SER A 115 -19.25 -0.57 0.61
N GLU A 116 -20.15 -1.51 0.85
CA GLU A 116 -20.06 -2.49 1.95
C GLU A 116 -18.84 -3.42 1.83
N GLN A 117 -18.48 -3.82 0.61
CA GLN A 117 -17.32 -4.68 0.32
C GLN A 117 -16.00 -3.93 0.59
N ILE A 118 -15.97 -2.62 0.28
CA ILE A 118 -14.82 -1.75 0.57
C ILE A 118 -14.74 -1.48 2.07
N SER A 119 -15.86 -1.20 2.73
CA SER A 119 -15.95 -0.99 4.18
C SER A 119 -15.53 -2.23 4.98
N LEU A 120 -15.91 -3.43 4.54
CA LEU A 120 -15.44 -4.69 5.10
C LEU A 120 -13.94 -4.90 4.89
N GLY A 121 -13.42 -4.54 3.71
CA GLY A 121 -11.98 -4.52 3.43
C GLY A 121 -11.20 -3.61 4.36
N VAL A 122 -11.68 -2.37 4.57
CA VAL A 122 -11.09 -1.41 5.51
C VAL A 122 -11.12 -1.93 6.94
N ARG A 123 -12.27 -2.44 7.44
CA ARG A 123 -12.36 -3.06 8.78
C ARG A 123 -11.44 -4.28 8.94
N ARG A 124 -11.11 -5.00 7.86
CA ARG A 124 -10.14 -6.10 7.87
C ARG A 124 -8.68 -5.65 7.80
N ALA A 125 -8.36 -4.57 7.08
CA ALA A 125 -7.00 -4.09 6.88
C ALA A 125 -6.51 -3.11 7.97
N VAL A 126 -7.40 -2.36 8.61
CA VAL A 126 -7.06 -1.51 9.75
C VAL A 126 -6.84 -2.38 11.01
N LYS A 127 -5.77 -2.10 11.76
CA LYS A 127 -5.29 -2.87 12.93
C LYS A 127 -4.66 -1.96 14.00
N GLY A 128 -4.31 -2.53 15.15
CA GLY A 128 -3.65 -1.81 16.24
C GLY A 128 -4.43 -0.59 16.72
N SER A 129 -3.72 0.50 17.02
CA SER A 129 -4.32 1.76 17.50
C SER A 129 -5.31 2.39 16.51
N ALA A 130 -5.10 2.22 15.20
CA ALA A 130 -6.07 2.63 14.19
C ALA A 130 -7.32 1.74 14.20
N GLY A 131 -7.17 0.45 14.53
CA GLY A 131 -8.28 -0.47 14.79
C GLY A 131 -9.13 -0.04 15.98
N ASP A 132 -8.51 0.47 17.04
CA ASP A 132 -9.22 1.02 18.20
C ASP A 132 -9.96 2.32 17.89
N VAL A 133 -9.38 3.23 17.10
CA VAL A 133 -10.10 4.42 16.61
C VAL A 133 -11.33 4.02 15.78
N LEU A 134 -11.19 3.04 14.88
CA LEU A 134 -12.32 2.51 14.10
C LEU A 134 -13.38 1.82 14.98
N ARG A 135 -12.96 1.14 16.05
CA ARG A 135 -13.85 0.52 17.05
C ARG A 135 -14.62 1.57 17.85
N LEU A 136 -14.00 2.70 18.19
CA LEU A 136 -14.63 3.81 18.92
C LEU A 136 -15.63 4.60 18.07
N LEU A 137 -15.44 4.68 16.74
CA LEU A 137 -16.46 5.24 15.83
C LEU A 137 -17.72 4.35 15.75
N GLY A 138 -17.55 3.03 15.85
CA GLY A 138 -18.64 2.07 16.01
C GLY A 138 -19.15 1.40 14.72
N HIS A 139 -20.40 0.91 14.78
CA HIS A 139 -20.94 0.00 13.77
C HIS A 139 -21.50 0.71 12.53
N HIS A 140 -22.39 1.70 12.70
CA HIS A 140 -23.15 2.35 11.62
C HIS A 140 -22.37 3.46 10.87
N VAL A 141 -21.04 3.45 10.97
CA VAL A 141 -20.16 4.48 10.40
C VAL A 141 -19.97 4.25 8.91
N THR A 142 -20.19 5.30 8.10
CA THR A 142 -19.93 5.27 6.66
C THR A 142 -18.43 5.30 6.35
N LEU A 143 -18.03 4.79 5.18
CA LEU A 143 -16.63 4.84 4.73
C LEU A 143 -16.08 6.28 4.71
N GLU A 144 -16.89 7.26 4.32
CA GLU A 144 -16.49 8.68 4.29
C GLU A 144 -16.18 9.23 5.68
N GLN A 145 -17.01 8.90 6.69
CA GLN A 145 -16.77 9.28 8.09
C GLN A 145 -15.52 8.63 8.67
N VAL A 146 -15.26 7.34 8.35
CA VAL A 146 -14.00 6.67 8.74
C VAL A 146 -12.81 7.40 8.12
N MET A 147 -12.86 7.66 6.81
CA MET A 147 -11.77 8.34 6.11
C MET A 147 -11.54 9.77 6.61
N GLN A 148 -12.60 10.51 6.94
CA GLN A 148 -12.51 11.86 7.50
C GLN A 148 -11.92 11.88 8.92
N ASN A 149 -12.37 10.97 9.79
CA ASN A 149 -11.83 10.87 11.15
C ASN A 149 -10.35 10.45 11.13
N PHE A 150 -9.98 9.50 10.27
CA PHE A 150 -8.59 9.09 10.10
C PHE A 150 -7.74 10.23 9.51
N ASP A 151 -8.26 11.05 8.60
CA ASP A 151 -7.51 12.23 8.11
C ASP A 151 -7.32 13.28 9.21
N SER A 152 -8.29 13.42 10.12
CA SER A 152 -8.15 14.28 11.31
C SER A 152 -7.22 13.73 12.39
N THR A 153 -6.85 12.44 12.35
CA THR A 153 -6.06 11.75 13.38
C THR A 153 -4.64 11.39 12.90
N TYR A 154 -4.49 11.14 11.60
CA TYR A 154 -3.26 10.65 10.95
C TYR A 154 -2.85 11.46 9.71
N GLY A 155 -3.66 12.42 9.27
CA GLY A 155 -3.33 13.31 8.15
C GLY A 155 -2.21 14.29 8.49
N SER A 156 -1.58 14.87 7.45
CA SER A 156 -0.51 15.85 7.64
C SER A 156 -1.03 17.13 8.31
N ILE A 157 -0.44 17.45 9.46
CA ILE A 157 -0.70 18.67 10.25
C ILE A 157 0.10 19.87 9.69
N GLU A 158 0.84 19.71 8.59
CA GLU A 158 1.70 20.78 8.06
C GLU A 158 0.89 21.81 7.26
N SER A 159 0.93 23.07 7.73
CA SER A 159 0.24 24.17 7.05
C SER A 159 0.83 24.47 5.67
N ARG A 160 0.02 25.12 4.83
CA ARG A 160 0.40 25.65 3.50
C ARG A 160 1.72 26.42 3.54
N GLU A 161 1.91 27.27 4.54
CA GLU A 161 3.08 28.12 4.72
C GLU A 161 4.31 27.29 5.11
N ARG A 162 4.13 26.24 5.92
CA ARG A 162 5.21 25.32 6.32
C ARG A 162 5.69 24.47 5.15
N ILE A 163 4.77 23.91 4.36
CA ILE A 163 5.09 23.15 3.14
C ILE A 163 5.77 24.05 2.10
N MET A 164 5.23 25.24 1.81
CA MET A 164 5.85 26.16 0.86
C MET A 164 7.22 26.65 1.33
N ARG A 165 7.42 26.88 2.64
CA ARG A 165 8.73 27.19 3.21
C ARG A 165 9.72 26.04 3.03
N LYS A 166 9.31 24.79 3.31
CA LYS A 166 10.15 23.60 3.05
C LYS A 166 10.52 23.49 1.58
N PHE A 167 9.55 23.67 0.69
CA PHE A 167 9.72 23.57 -0.76
C PHE A 167 10.78 24.56 -1.28
N TYR A 168 10.60 25.87 -1.05
CA TYR A 168 11.57 26.88 -1.50
C TYR A 168 12.91 26.85 -0.75
N SER A 169 12.95 26.29 0.47
CA SER A 169 14.22 26.12 1.23
C SER A 169 14.92 24.79 0.93
N SER A 170 14.33 23.92 0.12
CA SER A 170 14.83 22.57 -0.13
C SER A 170 16.14 22.61 -0.90
N LYS A 171 17.14 21.88 -0.41
CA LYS A 171 18.46 21.74 -1.03
C LYS A 171 18.87 20.27 -1.03
N GLN A 172 19.70 19.91 -2.00
CA GLN A 172 20.31 18.59 -2.11
C GLN A 172 21.33 18.40 -0.98
N GLU A 173 21.18 17.33 -0.19
CA GLU A 173 22.01 17.08 0.99
C GLU A 173 23.40 16.52 0.61
N THR A 174 24.34 16.60 1.54
CA THR A 174 25.72 16.10 1.38
C THR A 174 25.72 14.57 1.29
N GLY A 175 25.78 14.05 0.06
CA GLY A 175 25.73 12.61 -0.26
C GLY A 175 24.43 12.15 -0.91
N GLU A 176 23.35 12.95 -0.86
CA GLU A 176 22.06 12.63 -1.50
C GLU A 176 22.17 12.71 -3.03
N SER A 177 21.69 11.70 -3.77
CA SER A 177 21.68 11.72 -5.23
C SER A 177 20.58 12.63 -5.80
N VAL A 178 20.70 13.03 -7.07
CA VAL A 178 19.65 13.77 -7.79
C VAL A 178 18.33 13.00 -7.75
N THR A 179 18.35 11.67 -7.88
CA THR A 179 17.14 10.84 -7.82
C THR A 179 16.37 10.97 -6.51
N VAL A 180 17.06 10.97 -5.36
CA VAL A 180 16.43 11.10 -4.03
C VAL A 180 15.96 12.53 -3.81
N PHE A 181 16.79 13.52 -4.15
CA PHE A 181 16.43 14.94 -4.02
C PHE A 181 15.19 15.30 -4.84
N VAL A 182 15.12 14.83 -6.10
CA VAL A 182 13.98 15.02 -6.99
C VAL A 182 12.72 14.34 -6.46
N ALA A 183 12.83 13.16 -5.86
CA ALA A 183 11.68 12.47 -5.25
C ALA A 183 11.14 13.28 -4.06
N ARG A 184 12.02 13.66 -3.12
CA ARG A 184 11.72 14.46 -1.93
C ARG A 184 11.14 15.84 -2.27
N LEU A 185 11.63 16.47 -3.34
CA LEU A 185 11.09 17.76 -3.82
C LEU A 185 9.72 17.59 -4.50
N LYS A 186 9.52 16.52 -5.26
CA LYS A 186 8.21 16.20 -5.89
C LYS A 186 7.15 15.87 -4.85
N GLU A 187 7.51 15.21 -3.75
CA GLU A 187 6.62 14.95 -2.62
C GLU A 187 6.10 16.28 -2.03
N LEU A 188 7.02 17.20 -1.66
CA LEU A 188 6.65 18.55 -1.19
C LEU A 188 5.77 19.32 -2.18
N PHE A 189 6.01 19.17 -3.49
CA PHE A 189 5.22 19.80 -4.54
C PHE A 189 3.80 19.23 -4.65
N GLU A 190 3.61 17.91 -4.59
CA GLU A 190 2.27 17.31 -4.60
C GLU A 190 1.52 17.60 -3.28
N THR A 191 2.20 17.68 -2.13
CA THR A 191 1.59 18.18 -0.88
C THR A 191 1.16 19.64 -1.03
N ALA A 192 1.98 20.49 -1.67
CA ALA A 192 1.61 21.88 -1.96
C ALA A 192 0.38 21.96 -2.90
N ILE A 193 0.27 21.08 -3.89
CA ILE A 193 -0.93 20.97 -4.75
C ILE A 193 -2.17 20.55 -3.96
N GLN A 194 -2.04 19.55 -3.07
CA GLN A 194 -3.16 19.10 -2.22
C GLN A 194 -3.66 20.22 -1.29
N LEU A 195 -2.76 21.04 -0.75
CA LEU A 195 -3.08 22.24 0.04
C LEU A 195 -3.49 23.47 -0.82
N LYS A 196 -3.72 23.28 -2.13
CA LYS A 196 -4.06 24.32 -3.11
C LYS A 196 -3.07 25.50 -3.13
N ALA A 197 -1.82 25.23 -2.77
CA ALA A 197 -0.72 26.20 -2.67
C ALA A 197 -0.03 26.43 -4.01
N LEU A 198 0.08 25.37 -4.81
CA LEU A 198 0.55 25.35 -6.20
C LEU A 198 -0.45 24.59 -7.07
N LYS A 199 -0.32 24.70 -8.39
CA LYS A 199 -1.08 23.94 -9.39
C LYS A 199 -0.17 22.93 -10.09
N ARG A 200 -0.75 21.90 -10.70
CA ARG A 200 -0.03 20.95 -11.57
C ARG A 200 0.52 21.58 -12.87
N SER A 201 0.11 22.81 -13.21
CA SER A 201 0.71 23.62 -14.26
C SER A 201 2.10 24.17 -13.88
N ASP A 202 2.40 24.28 -12.59
CA ASP A 202 3.50 25.13 -12.10
C ASP A 202 4.84 24.37 -12.10
N MET A 203 5.03 23.54 -13.15
CA MET A 203 6.20 22.68 -13.36
C MET A 203 7.49 23.50 -13.55
N ASP A 204 7.38 24.71 -14.12
CA ASP A 204 8.49 25.66 -14.20
C ASP A 204 8.98 26.08 -12.80
N VAL A 205 8.06 26.27 -11.84
CA VAL A 205 8.43 26.58 -10.44
C VAL A 205 9.15 25.38 -9.82
N LEU A 206 8.67 24.16 -10.07
CA LEU A 206 9.33 22.93 -9.62
C LEU A 206 10.73 22.76 -10.23
N LYS A 207 10.89 23.07 -11.53
CA LYS A 207 12.18 23.09 -12.24
C LYS A 207 13.14 24.14 -11.67
N THR A 208 12.67 25.38 -11.47
CA THR A 208 13.46 26.47 -10.90
C THR A 208 13.90 26.16 -9.47
N VAL A 209 13.01 25.63 -8.62
CA VAL A 209 13.36 25.25 -7.24
C VAL A 209 14.32 24.05 -7.23
N LEU A 210 14.15 23.08 -8.13
CA LEU A 210 15.07 21.97 -8.31
C LEU A 210 16.48 22.49 -8.61
N HIS A 211 16.67 23.28 -9.68
CA HIS A 211 17.97 23.86 -10.03
C HIS A 211 18.53 24.77 -8.93
N ALA A 212 17.67 25.58 -8.30
CA ALA A 212 18.07 26.47 -7.22
C ALA A 212 18.71 25.71 -6.04
N GLY A 213 18.18 24.53 -5.71
CA GLY A 213 18.59 23.70 -4.58
C GLY A 213 19.66 22.64 -4.84
N LEU A 214 20.13 22.44 -6.09
CA LEU A 214 21.22 21.50 -6.39
C LEU A 214 22.52 21.85 -5.65
N LYS A 215 23.38 20.84 -5.44
CA LYS A 215 24.79 21.07 -5.04
C LYS A 215 25.48 22.03 -6.00
N LYS A 216 26.37 22.88 -5.49
CA LYS A 216 27.06 23.94 -6.27
C LYS A 216 27.62 23.44 -7.60
N ASP A 217 28.42 22.38 -7.55
CA ASP A 217 29.18 21.86 -8.70
C ASP A 217 28.23 21.39 -9.80
N LEU A 218 27.23 20.58 -9.43
CA LEU A 218 26.17 20.12 -10.32
C LEU A 218 25.31 21.28 -10.84
N LYS A 219 25.02 22.29 -10.02
CA LYS A 219 24.26 23.49 -10.40
C LYS A 219 24.99 24.31 -11.47
N HIS A 220 26.29 24.50 -11.31
CA HIS A 220 27.13 25.17 -12.32
C HIS A 220 27.13 24.40 -13.64
N LEU A 221 27.36 23.07 -13.59
CA LEU A 221 27.36 22.21 -14.79
C LEU A 221 25.99 22.05 -15.47
N SER A 222 24.89 22.32 -14.76
CA SER A 222 23.51 22.18 -15.27
C SER A 222 22.81 23.51 -15.58
N THR A 223 23.50 24.65 -15.50
CA THR A 223 22.88 25.97 -15.74
C THR A 223 22.40 26.12 -17.18
N TYR A 224 23.23 25.80 -18.16
CA TYR A 224 22.86 25.84 -19.59
C TYR A 224 21.65 24.93 -19.92
N GLN A 225 21.60 23.76 -19.28
CA GLN A 225 20.54 22.77 -19.43
C GLN A 225 19.25 23.24 -18.75
N CYS A 226 19.35 23.98 -17.64
CA CYS A 226 18.20 24.62 -17.00
C CYS A 226 17.58 25.71 -17.90
N ASP A 227 18.40 26.47 -18.62
CA ASP A 227 17.90 27.51 -19.53
C ASP A 227 17.38 26.92 -20.86
N THR A 228 18.03 25.88 -21.38
CA THR A 228 17.71 25.26 -22.68
C THR A 228 16.50 24.30 -22.61
N ILE A 229 16.39 23.49 -21.57
CA ILE A 229 15.41 22.38 -21.50
C ILE A 229 14.12 22.87 -20.82
N VAL A 230 13.03 23.01 -21.57
CA VAL A 230 11.71 23.40 -21.01
C VAL A 230 11.07 22.25 -20.22
N GLU A 231 11.19 21.01 -20.69
CA GLU A 231 10.51 19.82 -20.16
C GLU A 231 11.16 19.32 -18.84
N TYR A 232 10.37 19.17 -17.77
CA TYR A 232 10.89 18.87 -16.43
C TYR A 232 11.49 17.46 -16.28
N ASP A 233 10.85 16.44 -16.87
CA ASP A 233 11.36 15.07 -16.85
C ASP A 233 12.58 14.93 -17.78
N GLU A 234 12.72 15.75 -18.83
CA GLU A 234 13.95 15.89 -19.62
C GLU A 234 15.07 16.53 -18.83
N PHE A 235 14.83 17.63 -18.14
CA PHE A 235 15.84 18.26 -17.28
C PHE A 235 16.34 17.27 -16.20
N LYS A 236 15.44 16.44 -15.66
CA LYS A 236 15.78 15.31 -14.77
C LYS A 236 16.48 14.12 -15.45
N ARG A 237 16.37 13.94 -16.78
CA ARG A 237 17.23 13.00 -17.52
C ARG A 237 18.65 13.57 -17.57
N GLU A 238 18.78 14.84 -17.92
CA GLU A 238 20.09 15.49 -18.09
C GLU A 238 20.88 15.64 -16.79
N LEU A 239 20.23 16.07 -15.70
CA LEU A 239 20.86 16.13 -14.37
C LEU A 239 21.45 14.80 -13.90
N ARG A 240 20.88 13.66 -14.35
CA ARG A 240 21.39 12.33 -14.00
C ARG A 240 22.54 11.86 -14.89
N LYS A 241 22.67 12.40 -16.11
CA LYS A 241 23.90 12.23 -16.90
C LYS A 241 25.04 12.98 -16.21
N ILE A 242 24.84 14.27 -15.94
CA ILE A 242 25.86 15.12 -15.30
C ILE A 242 26.28 14.54 -13.93
N GLU A 243 25.35 14.01 -13.12
CA GLU A 243 25.69 13.31 -11.86
C GLU A 243 26.50 12.01 -12.08
N ALA A 244 26.31 11.30 -13.20
CA ALA A 244 27.13 10.15 -13.58
C ALA A 244 28.52 10.57 -14.08
N ASP A 245 28.59 11.53 -15.01
CA ASP A 245 29.85 12.04 -15.59
C ASP A 245 30.78 12.62 -14.49
N MET A 246 30.20 13.35 -13.53
CA MET A 246 30.89 13.82 -12.32
C MET A 246 31.40 12.66 -11.45
N LYS A 247 30.65 11.57 -11.35
CA LYS A 247 31.01 10.40 -10.53
C LYS A 247 32.11 9.57 -11.19
N GLU A 248 32.12 9.49 -12.51
CA GLU A 248 33.14 8.80 -13.31
C GLU A 248 34.48 9.55 -13.27
N SER A 249 34.48 10.86 -13.49
CA SER A 249 35.70 11.70 -13.31
C SER A 249 36.25 11.67 -11.87
N LEU A 250 35.38 11.57 -10.84
CA LEU A 250 35.76 11.34 -9.45
C LEU A 250 36.18 9.88 -9.13
N CYS A 251 36.06 8.96 -10.08
CA CYS A 251 36.52 7.58 -10.00
C CYS A 251 37.89 7.42 -10.70
N GLU A 252 38.03 7.97 -11.90
CA GLU A 252 39.29 8.01 -12.65
C GLU A 252 40.39 8.71 -11.85
N THR A 253 40.10 9.88 -11.28
CA THR A 253 41.06 10.62 -10.42
C THR A 253 41.44 9.87 -9.13
N LYS A 254 40.62 8.94 -8.64
CA LYS A 254 40.97 8.04 -7.52
C LYS A 254 41.83 6.85 -7.93
N THR A 255 41.93 6.58 -9.24
CA THR A 255 42.75 5.50 -9.81
C THR A 255 44.14 6.00 -10.25
N CYS A 256 44.48 7.26 -9.95
CA CYS A 256 45.86 7.77 -10.01
C CYS A 256 46.70 7.42 -8.77
N LYS A 257 46.58 6.17 -8.27
CA LYS A 257 47.76 5.48 -7.73
C LYS A 257 48.62 5.04 -8.92
N LEU A 258 49.18 6.03 -9.62
CA LEU A 258 50.27 5.76 -10.55
C LEU A 258 51.39 5.16 -9.69
N ALA A 259 51.74 3.90 -9.96
CA ALA A 259 52.94 3.31 -9.38
C ALA A 259 54.12 3.98 -10.05
N VAL A 260 54.49 5.17 -9.56
CA VAL A 260 55.72 5.87 -9.96
C VAL A 260 56.87 5.05 -9.39
N ASN A 261 57.22 4.00 -10.11
CA ASN A 261 58.49 3.33 -10.01
C ASN A 261 59.50 4.35 -10.56
N VAL A 262 59.92 5.29 -9.70
CA VAL A 262 60.87 6.35 -10.07
C VAL A 262 62.12 5.63 -10.54
N ASP A 263 62.39 5.68 -11.83
CA ASP A 263 63.61 5.09 -12.38
C ASP A 263 64.78 5.74 -11.65
N LYS A 264 65.71 4.91 -11.15
CA LYS A 264 66.76 5.35 -10.20
C LYS A 264 67.62 6.49 -10.73
N LYS A 265 67.60 6.71 -12.05
CA LYS A 265 68.18 7.84 -12.75
C LYS A 265 67.50 9.17 -12.40
N GLU A 266 66.17 9.30 -12.55
CA GLU A 266 65.45 10.54 -12.24
C GLU A 266 65.62 10.96 -10.78
N GLN A 267 65.72 9.99 -9.86
CA GLN A 267 65.97 10.26 -8.44
C GLN A 267 67.41 10.72 -8.17
N SER A 268 68.38 10.34 -9.01
CA SER A 268 69.74 10.88 -9.01
C SER A 268 69.75 12.31 -9.54
N ASP A 269 69.14 12.54 -10.71
CA ASP A 269 69.09 13.83 -11.39
C ASP A 269 68.40 14.91 -10.50
N LEU A 270 67.31 14.56 -9.82
CA LEU A 270 66.65 15.41 -8.81
C LEU A 270 67.48 15.68 -7.56
N SER A 271 68.40 14.77 -7.20
CA SER A 271 69.29 14.94 -6.05
C SER A 271 70.49 15.84 -6.40
N GLU A 272 71.05 15.69 -7.60
CA GLU A 272 72.07 16.59 -8.15
C GLU A 272 71.53 18.02 -8.36
N MET A 273 70.31 18.17 -8.88
CA MET A 273 69.70 19.50 -9.04
C MET A 273 69.44 20.19 -7.69
N LYS A 274 69.06 19.43 -6.64
CA LYS A 274 68.96 19.96 -5.26
C LYS A 274 70.32 20.38 -4.71
N TYR A 275 71.37 19.60 -4.96
CA TYR A 275 72.73 19.94 -4.53
C TYR A 275 73.23 21.24 -5.20
N PHE A 276 72.99 21.41 -6.50
CA PHE A 276 73.30 22.65 -7.22
C PHE A 276 72.53 23.87 -6.69
N LEU A 277 71.24 23.73 -6.38
CA LEU A 277 70.45 24.80 -5.76
C LEU A 277 70.99 25.23 -4.39
N ILE A 278 71.45 24.27 -3.57
CA ILE A 278 72.07 24.56 -2.28
C ILE A 278 73.40 25.30 -2.47
N GLN A 279 74.27 24.87 -3.40
CA GLN A 279 75.52 25.57 -3.70
C GLN A 279 75.28 26.99 -4.25
N LEU A 280 74.25 27.19 -5.10
CA LEU A 280 73.91 28.51 -5.63
C LEU A 280 73.46 29.46 -4.51
N ASN A 281 72.57 29.02 -3.62
CA ASN A 281 72.14 29.84 -2.48
C ASN A 281 73.30 30.19 -1.54
N GLN A 282 74.18 29.22 -1.22
CA GLN A 282 75.39 29.48 -0.42
C GLN A 282 76.34 30.48 -1.10
N ARG A 283 76.43 30.48 -2.44
CA ARG A 283 77.26 31.41 -3.19
C ARG A 283 76.63 32.80 -3.30
N ILE A 284 75.30 32.91 -3.34
CA ILE A 284 74.56 34.17 -3.24
C ILE A 284 74.79 34.78 -1.85
N GLU A 285 74.58 34.02 -0.77
CA GLU A 285 74.86 34.47 0.60
C GLU A 285 76.31 34.94 0.83
N GLN A 286 77.28 34.41 0.09
CA GLN A 286 78.70 34.82 0.16
C GLN A 286 78.98 36.11 -0.63
N LEU A 287 78.13 36.46 -1.60
CA LEU A 287 78.20 37.72 -2.36
C LEU A 287 77.44 38.84 -1.64
N GLU A 288 76.34 38.52 -0.93
CA GLU A 288 75.56 39.47 -0.11
C GLU A 288 76.26 39.88 1.21
N LYS A 289 77.38 39.23 1.55
CA LYS A 289 78.20 39.51 2.74
C LYS A 289 79.51 40.24 2.40
N LYS A 290 79.53 41.02 1.31
CA LYS A 290 80.63 41.89 0.85
C LYS A 290 80.17 43.31 0.57
#